data_AF-A0A5C8TRD6-F1
#
_entry.id   AF-A0A5C8TRD6-F1
#
_cell.length_a   1.000
_cell.length_b   1.000
_cell.length_c   1.000
_cell.angle_alpha   90.00
_cell.angle_beta   90.00
_cell.angle_gamma   90.00
#
_symmetry.space_group_name_H-M   'P 1'
#
loop_
_entity.id
_entity.type
_entity.pdbx_description
1 polymer ?
#
loop_
_entity_poly.entity_id
_entity_poly.type
_entity_poly.pdbx_seq_one_letter_code
_entity_poly.pdbx_strand_id
1 'polypeptide(L)' 'MRTTFAAAVLFVACTVAASAQNEPIKGPEDAKCRDEARDLVFSASNPKRLSPFDLGAEIYHACMRRLGAEGKPAPGR' A
#
# COMPACT_ATOMS: atom_id res chain seq x y z
N MET A 1 -23.63 30.04 -40.78
CA MET A 1 -23.23 30.09 -39.35
C MET A 1 -23.97 28.98 -38.61
N ARG A 2 -23.26 27.96 -38.13
CA ARG A 2 -23.79 26.88 -37.29
C ARG A 2 -22.75 26.60 -36.22
N THR A 3 -22.97 27.14 -35.03
CA THR A 3 -22.09 26.98 -33.88
C THR A 3 -22.48 25.70 -33.14
N THR A 4 -21.66 24.67 -33.27
CA THR A 4 -21.73 23.44 -32.46
C THR A 4 -21.05 23.70 -31.12
N PHE A 5 -21.83 23.71 -30.04
CA PHE A 5 -21.32 23.79 -28.68
C PHE A 5 -20.75 22.42 -28.27
N ALA A 6 -19.42 22.33 -28.17
CA ALA A 6 -18.74 21.17 -27.61
C ALA A 6 -18.79 21.24 -26.08
N ALA A 7 -19.56 20.35 -25.46
CA ALA A 7 -19.59 20.19 -24.01
C ALA A 7 -18.29 19.50 -23.55
N ALA A 8 -17.39 20.24 -22.90
CA ALA A 8 -16.19 19.69 -22.28
C ALA A 8 -16.59 18.96 -20.99
N VAL A 9 -16.54 17.62 -21.00
CA VAL A 9 -16.73 16.80 -19.80
C VAL A 9 -15.40 16.78 -19.04
N LEU A 10 -15.31 17.60 -17.99
CA LEU A 10 -14.18 17.56 -17.05
C LEU A 10 -14.30 16.29 -16.19
N PHE A 11 -13.48 15.28 -16.47
CA PHE A 11 -13.27 14.17 -15.56
C PHE A 11 -12.43 14.65 -14.37
N VAL A 12 -13.10 15.03 -13.29
CA VAL A 12 -12.45 15.26 -11.98
C VAL A 12 -12.01 13.90 -11.44
N ALA A 13 -10.74 13.56 -11.64
CA ALA A 13 -10.12 12.43 -10.99
C ALA A 13 -9.93 12.76 -9.50
N CYS A 14 -10.92 12.42 -8.68
CA CYS A 14 -10.78 12.42 -7.22
C CYS A 14 -9.78 11.33 -6.81
N THR A 15 -8.49 11.64 -6.79
CA THR A 15 -7.50 10.82 -6.10
C THR A 15 -7.71 11.02 -4.60
N VAL A 16 -8.58 10.21 -3.99
CA VAL A 16 -8.64 10.07 -2.53
C VAL A 16 -7.26 9.59 -2.09
N ALA A 17 -6.46 10.49 -1.55
CA ALA A 17 -5.25 10.13 -0.84
C ALA A 17 -5.69 9.40 0.43
N ALA A 18 -5.77 8.07 0.34
CA ALA A 18 -5.97 7.23 1.50
C ALA A 18 -4.82 7.53 2.46
N SER A 19 -5.11 8.16 3.59
CA SER A 19 -4.16 8.34 4.68
C SER A 19 -3.92 6.99 5.33
N ALA A 20 -3.12 6.14 4.67
CA ALA A 20 -2.46 5.04 5.33
C ALA A 20 -1.79 5.63 6.57
N GLN A 21 -2.14 5.09 7.75
CA GLN A 21 -1.73 5.61 9.05
C GLN A 21 -0.28 6.05 9.00
N ASN A 22 -0.06 7.37 9.08
CA ASN A 22 1.24 8.02 8.89
C ASN A 22 2.13 7.78 10.12
N GLU A 23 2.38 6.51 10.44
CA GLU A 23 3.35 6.15 11.45
C GLU A 23 4.72 6.61 10.93
N PRO A 24 5.51 7.34 11.75
CA PRO A 24 6.82 7.79 11.33
C PRO A 24 7.67 6.62 10.84
N ILE A 25 8.36 6.82 9.72
CA ILE A 25 9.33 5.85 9.20
C ILE A 25 10.42 5.62 10.25
N LYS A 26 10.61 4.35 10.64
CA LYS A 26 11.53 3.95 11.72
C LYS A 26 12.97 3.71 11.24
N GLY A 27 13.20 3.69 9.93
CA GLY A 27 14.51 3.45 9.32
C GLY A 27 14.41 3.18 7.81
N PRO A 28 15.56 3.01 7.12
CA PRO A 28 15.58 2.71 5.69
C PRO A 28 14.95 1.35 5.35
N GLU A 29 15.04 0.36 6.24
CA GLU A 29 14.41 -0.96 6.06
C GLU A 29 12.88 -0.85 6.12
N ASP A 30 12.35 -0.07 7.06
CA ASP A 30 10.90 0.20 7.19
C ASP A 30 10.37 0.89 5.93
N ALA A 31 11.05 1.93 5.45
CA ALA A 31 10.68 2.62 4.21
C ALA A 31 10.60 1.65 3.02
N LYS A 32 11.67 0.85 2.82
CA LYS A 32 11.73 -0.14 1.75
C LYS A 32 10.61 -1.17 1.84
N CYS A 33 10.33 -1.69 3.03
CA CYS A 33 9.30 -2.71 3.21
C CYS A 33 7.87 -2.15 3.09
N ARG A 34 7.66 -0.88 3.42
CA ARG A 34 6.38 -0.19 3.15
C ARG A 34 6.14 0.00 1.67
N ASP A 35 7.17 0.40 0.91
CA ASP A 35 7.05 0.55 -0.54
C ASP A 35 6.78 -0.80 -1.21
N GLU A 36 7.49 -1.86 -0.82
CA GLU A 36 7.24 -3.22 -1.33
C GLU A 36 5.79 -3.67 -1.06
N ALA A 37 5.27 -3.43 0.14
CA ALA A 37 3.88 -3.76 0.46
C ALA A 37 2.88 -2.97 -0.41
N ARG A 38 3.12 -1.68 -0.64
CA ARG A 38 2.25 -0.83 -1.48
C ARG A 38 2.22 -1.28 -2.94
N ASP A 39 3.37 -1.71 -3.47
CA ASP A 39 3.50 -2.15 -4.86
C ASP A 39 2.82 -3.51 -5.10
N LEU A 40 2.84 -4.39 -4.09
CA LEU A 40 2.41 -5.77 -4.23
C LEU A 40 0.99 -6.06 -3.71
N VAL A 41 0.42 -5.23 -2.82
CA VAL A 41 -0.85 -5.54 -2.13
C VAL A 41 -2.04 -5.83 -3.06
N PHE A 42 -2.04 -5.28 -4.28
CA PHE A 42 -3.12 -5.49 -5.26
C PHE A 42 -2.80 -6.52 -6.35
N SER A 43 -1.57 -7.04 -6.39
CA SER A 43 -1.09 -7.96 -7.44
C SER A 43 -0.60 -9.31 -6.90
N ALA A 44 -0.24 -9.37 -5.61
CA ALA A 44 0.21 -10.60 -4.95
C ALA A 44 -0.93 -11.64 -4.86
N SER A 45 -0.56 -12.91 -4.92
CA SER A 45 -1.50 -14.01 -4.69
C SER A 45 -2.08 -13.92 -3.27
N ASN A 46 -3.41 -13.97 -3.17
CA ASN A 46 -4.14 -13.88 -1.90
C ASN A 46 -5.05 -15.11 -1.67
N PRO A 47 -4.48 -16.32 -1.49
CA PRO A 47 -5.27 -17.53 -1.30
C PRO A 47 -6.06 -17.53 0.02
N LYS A 48 -5.57 -16.78 1.01
CA LYS A 48 -6.20 -16.61 2.33
C LYS A 48 -7.38 -15.62 2.30
N ARG A 49 -7.63 -14.95 1.17
CA ARG A 49 -8.64 -13.87 1.01
C ARG A 49 -8.53 -12.78 2.10
N LEU A 50 -7.30 -12.39 2.42
CA LEU A 50 -7.00 -11.30 3.34
C LEU A 50 -7.51 -9.97 2.80
N SER A 51 -7.81 -9.03 3.71
CA SER A 51 -8.01 -7.63 3.30
C SER A 51 -6.72 -7.06 2.72
N PRO A 52 -6.77 -5.99 1.89
CA PRO A 52 -5.56 -5.32 1.43
C PRO A 52 -4.67 -4.86 2.59
N PHE A 53 -5.27 -4.43 3.71
CA PHE A 53 -4.52 -4.04 4.89
C PHE A 53 -3.71 -5.22 5.47
N ASP A 54 -4.37 -6.37 5.68
CA ASP A 54 -3.73 -7.55 6.26
C ASP A 54 -2.70 -8.18 5.31
N LEU A 55 -2.99 -8.19 4.01
CA LEU A 55 -2.05 -8.67 2.99
C LEU A 55 -0.82 -7.76 2.90
N GLY A 56 -1.02 -6.44 2.91
CA GLY A 56 0.07 -5.47 2.96
C GLY A 56 0.95 -5.66 4.20
N ALA A 57 0.34 -5.92 5.37
CA ALA A 57 1.08 -6.24 6.59
C ALA A 57 1.88 -7.55 6.46
N GLU A 58 1.31 -8.62 5.89
CA GLU A 58 2.03 -9.88 5.68
C GLU A 58 3.25 -9.69 4.76
N ILE A 59 3.10 -8.91 3.68
CA ILE A 59 4.20 -8.56 2.75
C ILE A 59 5.27 -7.74 3.46
N TYR A 60 4.89 -6.70 4.21
CA TYR A 60 5.80 -5.87 5.00
C TYR A 60 6.64 -6.72 5.98
N HIS A 61 6.00 -7.56 6.77
CA HIS A 61 6.67 -8.43 7.74
C HIS A 61 7.60 -9.45 7.05
N ALA A 62 7.18 -10.00 5.90
CA ALA A 62 8.06 -10.86 5.11
C ALA A 62 9.31 -10.12 4.61
N CYS A 63 9.17 -8.87 4.17
CA CYS A 63 10.31 -8.02 3.81
C CYS A 63 11.23 -7.76 5.00
N MET A 64 10.68 -7.36 6.14
CA MET A 64 11.47 -7.08 7.35
C MET A 64 12.26 -8.33 7.81
N ARG A 65 11.69 -9.54 7.70
CA ARG A 65 12.43 -10.80 7.95
C ARG A 65 13.61 -10.99 7.04
N ARG A 66 13.43 -10.74 5.74
CA ARG A 66 14.51 -10.88 4.75
C ARG A 66 15.65 -9.89 5.00
N LEU A 67 15.35 -8.72 5.55
CA LEU A 67 16.34 -7.72 5.92
C LEU A 67 16.96 -7.94 7.31
N GLY A 68 16.49 -8.90 8.09
CA GLY A 68 16.93 -9.10 9.48
C GLY A 68 16.51 -7.97 10.42
N ALA A 69 15.51 -7.17 10.03
CA ALA A 69 15.06 -5.97 10.75
C ALA A 69 13.82 -6.22 11.63
N GLU A 70 13.23 -7.43 11.59
CA GLU A 70 12.26 -7.83 12.62
C GLU A 70 13.00 -8.06 13.94
N GLY A 71 12.71 -7.22 14.94
CA GLY A 71 13.00 -7.57 16.33
C GLY A 71 12.36 -8.93 16.64
N LYS A 72 13.05 -9.77 17.42
CA LYS A 72 12.57 -11.10 17.85
C LYS A 72 11.05 -11.03 18.11
N PRO A 73 10.24 -11.92 17.49
CA PRO A 73 8.82 -11.98 17.80
C PRO A 73 8.67 -12.07 19.32
N ALA A 74 7.85 -11.20 19.91
CA ALA A 74 7.50 -11.36 21.32
C ALA A 74 6.90 -12.77 21.48
N PRO A 75 7.41 -13.60 22.41
CA PRO A 75 6.91 -14.95 22.56
C PRO A 75 5.44 -14.91 22.98
N GLY A 76 4.58 -15.53 22.16
CA GLY A 76 3.20 -15.82 22.50
C GLY A 76 2.22 -14.65 22.33
N ARG A 77 1.50 -14.64 21.21
CA ARG A 77 0.11 -14.20 21.20
C ARG A 77 -0.73 -15.23 20.45
#